data_AF-A0A239XTL7-F1
#
_entry.id   AF-A0A239XTL7-F1
#
_cell.length_a   1.000
_cell.length_b   1.000
_cell.length_c   1.000
_cell.angle_alpha   90.00
_cell.angle_beta   90.00
_cell.angle_gamma   90.00
#
_symmetry.space_group_name_H-M   'P 1'
#
loop_
_entity.id
_entity.type
_entity.pdbx_description
1 polymer ?
#
loop_
_entity_poly.entity_id
_entity_poly.type
_entity_poly.pdbx_seq_one_letter_code
_entity_poly.pdbx_strand_id
1 'polypeptide(L)'
;MKALDKMDNLDKAGLLCKLFPAELENLQNAIKTQCDYFLQNETAFREGWYQKGFFTAEFWYRLVQNAQKGIDKAEPLWKRPHWFTDHFFDGHHSIFAIHCLIEYTDDAQCDPQLKQAIHLLFGSDKFLQITLNDK
;
A
#
# COMPACT_ATOMS: atom_id res chain seq x y z
N MET A 1 -14.09 14.16 13.51
CA MET A 1 -12.94 13.28 13.22
C MET A 1 -12.36 12.82 14.55
N LYS A 2 -11.79 11.61 14.62
CA LYS A 2 -11.03 11.18 15.79
C LYS A 2 -9.75 12.03 15.91
N ALA A 3 -9.17 12.09 17.10
CA ALA A 3 -7.81 12.63 17.26
C ALA A 3 -6.80 11.71 16.56
N LEU A 4 -5.67 12.23 16.10
CA LEU A 4 -4.69 11.48 15.29
C LEU A 4 -4.21 10.20 15.99
N ASP A 5 -4.00 10.24 17.31
CA ASP A 5 -3.59 9.10 18.13
C ASP A 5 -4.68 8.04 18.36
N LYS A 6 -5.94 8.35 17.99
CA LYS A 6 -7.10 7.46 18.08
C LYS A 6 -7.57 6.95 16.72
N MET A 7 -6.92 7.35 15.63
CA MET A 7 -7.28 6.90 14.29
C MET A 7 -6.68 5.52 14.01
N ASP A 8 -7.52 4.60 13.55
CA ASP A 8 -7.07 3.35 12.93
C ASP A 8 -6.69 3.58 11.45
N ASN A 9 -6.28 2.52 10.76
CA ASN A 9 -5.85 2.62 9.36
C ASN A 9 -6.99 3.01 8.40
N LEU A 10 -8.24 2.64 8.71
CA LEU A 10 -9.40 3.04 7.92
C LEU A 10 -9.70 4.53 8.10
N ASP A 11 -9.66 5.03 9.34
CA ASP A 11 -9.83 6.46 9.63
C ASP A 11 -8.77 7.30 8.90
N LYS A 12 -7.50 6.87 8.96
CA LYS A 12 -6.36 7.54 8.33
C LYS A 12 -6.48 7.54 6.80
N ALA A 13 -6.81 6.40 6.20
CA ALA A 13 -7.01 6.31 4.76
C ALA A 13 -8.21 7.15 4.32
N GLY A 14 -9.32 7.12 5.07
CA GLY A 14 -10.48 7.95 4.82
C GLY A 14 -10.18 9.45 4.91
N LEU A 15 -9.29 9.87 5.83
CA LEU A 15 -8.80 11.24 5.88
C LEU A 15 -7.93 11.58 4.66
N LEU A 16 -6.96 10.70 4.32
CA LEU A 16 -6.11 10.89 3.15
C LEU A 16 -6.94 11.08 1.87
N CYS A 17 -7.95 10.23 1.66
CA CYS A 17 -8.84 10.31 0.49
C CYS A 17 -9.64 11.62 0.42
N LYS A 18 -10.00 12.18 1.58
CA LYS A 18 -10.73 13.47 1.66
C LYS A 18 -9.82 14.67 1.41
N LEU A 19 -8.56 14.59 1.85
CA LEU A 19 -7.57 15.65 1.65
C LEU A 19 -7.08 15.69 0.20
N PHE A 20 -6.91 14.53 -0.42
CA PHE A 20 -6.32 14.39 -1.76
C PHE A 20 -7.21 13.59 -2.72
N PRO A 21 -8.44 14.06 -3.00
CA PRO A 21 -9.37 13.32 -3.87
C PRO A 21 -8.85 13.19 -5.32
N ALA A 22 -8.05 14.16 -5.79
CA ALA A 22 -7.44 14.14 -7.11
C ALA A 22 -6.32 13.08 -7.25
N GLU A 23 -5.74 12.65 -6.13
CA GLU A 23 -4.61 11.71 -6.11
C GLU A 23 -5.03 10.25 -5.96
N LEU A 24 -6.33 9.96 -5.79
CA LEU A 24 -6.80 8.60 -5.56
C LEU A 24 -6.44 7.62 -6.70
N GLU A 25 -6.47 8.11 -7.94
CA GLU A 25 -6.04 7.31 -9.08
C GLU A 25 -4.54 7.00 -9.01
N ASN A 26 -3.70 7.99 -8.68
CA ASN A 26 -2.26 7.81 -8.50
C ASN A 26 -1.95 6.83 -7.36
N LEU A 27 -2.67 6.94 -6.23
CA LEU A 27 -2.53 6.01 -5.10
C LEU A 27 -2.91 4.58 -5.50
N GLN A 28 -4.00 4.38 -6.25
CA GLN A 28 -4.36 3.05 -6.75
C GLN A 28 -3.30 2.51 -7.74
N ASN A 29 -2.77 3.36 -8.60
CA ASN A 29 -1.73 3.00 -9.57
C ASN A 29 -0.41 2.63 -8.88
N ALA A 30 -0.06 3.29 -7.77
CA ALA A 30 1.08 2.92 -6.95
C ALA A 30 0.91 1.52 -6.34
N ILE A 31 -0.28 1.20 -5.80
CA ILE A 31 -0.59 -0.14 -5.29
C ILE A 31 -0.49 -1.17 -6.42
N LYS A 32 -1.03 -0.85 -7.61
CA LYS A 32 -0.92 -1.73 -8.79
C LYS A 32 0.52 -1.99 -9.20
N THR A 33 1.35 -0.95 -9.24
CA THR A 33 2.77 -1.07 -9.61
C THR A 33 3.49 -2.02 -8.67
N GLN A 34 3.21 -1.94 -7.37
CA GLN A 34 3.77 -2.87 -6.39
C GLN A 34 3.21 -4.28 -6.54
N CYS A 35 1.90 -4.45 -6.78
CA CYS A 35 1.34 -5.77 -7.07
C CYS A 35 2.05 -6.41 -8.28
N ASP A 36 2.19 -5.68 -9.38
CA ASP A 36 2.87 -6.16 -10.58
C ASP A 36 4.32 -6.55 -10.28
N TYR A 37 5.04 -5.71 -9.52
CA TYR A 37 6.42 -5.98 -9.12
C TYR A 37 6.57 -7.28 -8.31
N PHE A 38 5.72 -7.49 -7.31
CA PHE A 38 5.77 -8.71 -6.50
C PHE A 38 5.34 -9.95 -7.28
N LEU A 39 4.30 -9.87 -8.11
CA LEU A 39 3.76 -11.00 -8.87
C LEU A 39 4.71 -11.42 -10.00
N GLN A 40 5.35 -10.47 -10.69
CA GLN A 40 6.32 -10.77 -11.75
C GLN A 40 7.60 -11.43 -11.21
N ASN A 41 7.95 -11.17 -9.95
CA ASN A 41 9.18 -11.64 -9.32
C ASN A 41 8.93 -12.66 -8.19
N GLU A 42 7.77 -13.33 -8.19
CA GLU A 42 7.31 -14.16 -7.07
C GLU A 42 8.30 -15.24 -6.65
N THR A 43 8.85 -15.97 -7.62
CA THR A 43 9.85 -17.01 -7.34
C THR A 43 11.07 -16.44 -6.62
N ALA A 44 11.64 -15.36 -7.14
CA ALA A 44 12.84 -14.74 -6.56
C ALA A 44 12.58 -14.22 -5.14
N PHE A 45 11.45 -13.57 -4.91
CA PHE A 45 11.09 -13.08 -3.58
C PHE A 45 10.84 -14.20 -2.58
N ARG A 46 10.18 -15.29 -3.00
CA ARG A 46 9.93 -16.43 -2.11
C ARG A 46 11.22 -17.15 -1.73
N GLU A 47 12.16 -17.32 -2.67
CA GLU A 47 13.47 -17.92 -2.42
C GLU A 47 14.35 -17.03 -1.53
N GLY A 48 14.34 -15.71 -1.78
CA GLY A 48 15.11 -14.72 -1.01
C GLY A 48 14.44 -14.27 0.29
N TRP A 49 13.26 -14.80 0.64
CA TRP A 49 12.49 -14.28 1.77
C TRP A 49 13.19 -14.51 3.09
N TYR A 50 13.34 -13.44 3.88
CA TYR A 50 13.97 -13.53 5.20
C TYR A 50 13.11 -14.35 6.16
N GLN A 51 13.56 -15.58 6.44
CA GLN A 51 12.80 -16.57 7.22
C GLN A 51 12.59 -16.19 8.70
N LYS A 52 13.37 -15.25 9.25
CA LYS A 52 13.19 -14.74 10.62
C LYS A 52 12.40 -13.43 10.68
N GLY A 53 11.82 -13.00 9.55
CA GLY A 53 10.96 -11.82 9.50
C GLY A 53 9.64 -12.05 10.24
N PHE A 54 8.98 -10.96 10.62
CA PHE A 54 7.67 -11.01 11.29
C PHE A 54 6.57 -11.58 10.38
N PHE A 55 6.70 -11.40 9.06
CA PHE A 55 5.77 -11.93 8.05
C PHE A 55 6.42 -13.04 7.23
N THR A 56 5.65 -14.08 6.90
CA THR A 56 6.04 -15.08 5.91
C THR A 56 5.80 -14.56 4.49
N ALA A 57 6.55 -15.07 3.50
CA ALA A 57 6.29 -14.78 2.10
C ALA A 57 4.84 -15.10 1.74
N GLU A 58 4.32 -16.24 2.21
CA GLU A 58 2.94 -16.66 1.93
C GLU A 58 1.90 -15.66 2.46
N PHE A 59 2.10 -15.15 3.68
CA PHE A 59 1.24 -14.10 4.22
C PHE A 59 1.29 -12.85 3.34
N TRP A 60 2.48 -12.42 2.94
CA TRP A 60 2.66 -11.23 2.11
C TRP A 60 2.00 -11.37 0.74
N TYR A 61 2.24 -12.49 0.05
CA TYR A 61 1.64 -12.76 -1.26
C TYR A 61 0.12 -12.86 -1.20
N ARG A 62 -0.46 -13.33 -0.09
CA ARG A 62 -1.91 -13.24 0.12
C ARG A 62 -2.40 -11.80 0.20
N LEU A 63 -1.65 -10.88 0.79
CA LEU A 63 -1.99 -9.45 0.79
C LEU A 63 -1.89 -8.86 -0.64
N VAL A 64 -0.81 -9.16 -1.36
CA VAL A 64 -0.60 -8.75 -2.76
C VAL A 64 -1.77 -9.20 -3.64
N GLN A 65 -2.12 -10.49 -3.59
CA GLN A 65 -3.22 -11.05 -4.39
C GLN A 65 -4.57 -10.42 -4.03
N ASN A 66 -4.82 -10.12 -2.76
CA ASN A 66 -6.06 -9.45 -2.35
C ASN A 66 -6.10 -8.00 -2.84
N ALA A 67 -4.99 -7.27 -2.81
CA ALA A 67 -4.91 -5.93 -3.40
C ALA A 67 -5.16 -5.99 -4.92
N GLN A 68 -4.54 -6.94 -5.62
CA GLN A 68 -4.73 -7.15 -7.06
C GLN A 68 -6.20 -7.38 -7.43
N LYS A 69 -6.95 -8.18 -6.66
CA LYS A 69 -8.39 -8.38 -6.87
C LYS A 69 -9.21 -7.08 -6.84
N GLY A 70 -8.75 -6.08 -6.07
CA GLY A 70 -9.39 -4.76 -6.03
C GLY A 70 -9.10 -3.95 -7.29
N ILE A 71 -7.87 -4.04 -7.78
CA ILE A 71 -7.39 -3.38 -8.99
C ILE A 71 -8.09 -3.94 -10.24
N ASP A 72 -8.30 -5.25 -10.30
CA ASP A 72 -8.88 -5.95 -11.46
C ASP A 72 -10.42 -5.78 -11.58
N LYS A 73 -11.05 -5.03 -10.67
CA LYS A 73 -12.49 -4.76 -10.77
C LYS A 73 -12.81 -3.91 -11.99
N ALA A 74 -13.96 -4.20 -12.62
CA ALA A 74 -14.43 -3.46 -13.79
C ALA A 74 -14.66 -1.96 -13.51
N GLU A 75 -15.09 -1.61 -12.29
CA GLU A 75 -15.13 -0.22 -11.82
C GLU A 75 -13.90 0.04 -10.92
N PRO A 76 -13.04 1.01 -11.27
CA PRO A 76 -11.89 1.35 -10.43
C PRO A 76 -12.29 1.83 -9.04
N LEU A 77 -11.66 1.28 -8.01
CA LEU A 77 -11.97 1.60 -6.62
C LEU A 77 -11.78 3.08 -6.28
N TRP A 78 -10.80 3.75 -6.89
CA TRP A 78 -10.53 5.18 -6.67
C TRP A 78 -11.73 6.09 -6.99
N LYS A 79 -12.65 5.66 -7.87
CA LYS A 79 -13.90 6.40 -8.17
C LYS A 79 -14.90 6.36 -7.02
N ARG A 80 -14.72 5.43 -6.08
CA ARG A 80 -15.58 5.20 -4.91
C ARG A 80 -14.69 5.19 -3.67
N PRO A 81 -14.35 6.36 -3.09
CA PRO A 81 -13.37 6.46 -2.00
C PRO A 81 -13.65 5.51 -0.82
N HIS A 82 -14.91 5.26 -0.49
CA HIS A 82 -15.29 4.29 0.54
C HIS A 82 -14.89 2.85 0.17
N TRP A 83 -15.10 2.43 -1.08
CA TRP A 83 -14.66 1.11 -1.54
C TRP A 83 -13.14 1.00 -1.62
N PHE A 84 -12.46 2.09 -1.98
CA PHE A 84 -11.00 2.17 -1.93
C PHE A 84 -10.48 1.95 -0.51
N THR A 85 -11.02 2.67 0.48
CA THR A 85 -10.59 2.51 1.88
C THR A 85 -10.90 1.14 2.42
N ASP A 86 -12.11 0.63 2.20
CA ASP A 86 -12.53 -0.66 2.73
C ASP A 86 -11.69 -1.80 2.14
N HIS A 87 -11.41 -1.77 0.84
CA HIS A 87 -10.66 -2.83 0.18
C HIS A 87 -9.17 -2.82 0.58
N PHE A 88 -8.54 -1.65 0.62
CA PHE A 88 -7.09 -1.55 0.84
C PHE A 88 -6.69 -1.41 2.30
N PHE A 89 -7.54 -0.84 3.16
CA PHE A 89 -7.16 -0.45 4.52
C PHE A 89 -7.92 -1.15 5.65
N ASP A 90 -8.87 -2.04 5.33
CA ASP A 90 -9.52 -2.86 6.36
C ASP A 90 -8.60 -4.00 6.84
N GLY A 91 -8.59 -4.21 8.16
CA GLY A 91 -7.79 -5.24 8.82
C GLY A 91 -6.33 -5.31 8.34
N HIS A 92 -5.88 -6.52 8.01
CA HIS A 92 -4.50 -6.79 7.59
C HIS A 92 -4.18 -6.28 6.17
N HIS A 93 -5.17 -5.94 5.35
CA HIS A 93 -4.91 -5.43 3.99
C HIS A 93 -4.14 -4.10 4.03
N SER A 94 -4.38 -3.31 5.08
CA SER A 94 -3.67 -2.06 5.32
C SER A 94 -2.15 -2.20 5.35
N ILE A 95 -1.60 -3.35 5.76
CA ILE A 95 -0.15 -3.56 5.84
C ILE A 95 0.50 -3.39 4.46
N PHE A 96 -0.06 -4.05 3.43
CA PHE A 96 0.46 -3.98 2.08
C PHE A 96 0.15 -2.62 1.43
N ALA A 97 -1.05 -2.08 1.64
CA ALA A 97 -1.41 -0.78 1.10
C ALA A 97 -0.48 0.33 1.64
N ILE A 98 -0.21 0.34 2.95
CA ILE A 98 0.70 1.30 3.56
C ILE A 98 2.12 1.14 3.01
N HIS A 99 2.62 -0.09 2.86
CA HIS A 99 3.90 -0.32 2.20
C HIS A 99 3.95 0.32 0.81
N CYS A 100 2.92 0.11 -0.02
CA CYS A 100 2.85 0.72 -1.34
C CYS A 100 2.85 2.26 -1.28
N LEU A 101 2.13 2.85 -0.33
CA LEU A 101 2.09 4.29 -0.17
C LEU A 101 3.45 4.86 0.26
N ILE A 102 4.13 4.19 1.19
CA ILE A 102 5.47 4.60 1.64
C ILE A 102 6.47 4.52 0.49
N GLU A 103 6.48 3.42 -0.29
CA GLU A 103 7.33 3.33 -1.49
C GLU A 103 7.00 4.42 -2.52
N TYR A 104 5.72 4.74 -2.70
CA TYR A 104 5.30 5.81 -3.63
C TYR A 104 5.82 7.20 -3.21
N THR A 105 6.08 7.43 -1.92
CA THR A 105 6.64 8.72 -1.47
C THR A 105 8.06 9.00 -1.98
N ASP A 106 8.75 7.99 -2.50
CA ASP A 106 10.06 8.14 -3.14
C ASP A 106 9.96 8.43 -4.64
N ASP A 107 8.77 8.30 -5.24
CA ASP A 107 8.52 8.66 -6.63
C ASP A 107 8.58 10.19 -6.80
N ALA A 108 9.31 10.65 -7.81
CA ALA A 108 9.42 12.07 -8.13
C ALA A 108 8.09 12.72 -8.56
N GLN A 109 7.12 11.91 -8.99
CA GLN A 109 5.76 12.35 -9.35
C GLN A 109 4.81 12.41 -8.15
N CYS A 110 5.23 11.96 -6.96
CA CYS A 110 4.40 12.06 -5.76
C CYS A 110 4.24 13.52 -5.34
N ASP A 111 3.00 13.99 -5.21
CA ASP A 111 2.73 15.35 -4.75
C ASP A 111 3.41 15.60 -3.37
N PRO A 112 4.14 16.72 -3.20
CA PRO A 112 4.87 16.97 -1.96
C PRO A 112 3.99 17.05 -0.70
N GLN A 113 2.73 17.52 -0.84
CA GLN A 113 1.80 17.59 0.29
C GLN A 113 1.22 16.20 0.60
N LEU A 114 0.91 15.43 -0.43
CA LEU A 114 0.50 14.03 -0.29
C LEU A 114 1.58 13.21 0.42
N LYS A 115 2.85 13.36 0.02
CA LYS A 115 4.00 12.73 0.68
C LYS A 115 4.03 13.03 2.18
N GLN A 116 3.92 14.30 2.56
CA GLN A 116 3.89 14.70 3.97
C GLN A 116 2.70 14.10 4.71
N ALA A 117 1.53 14.03 4.08
CA ALA A 117 0.34 13.42 4.68
C ALA A 117 0.49 11.91 4.87
N ILE A 118 1.07 11.20 3.90
CA ILE A 118 1.38 9.77 4.03
C ILE A 118 2.33 9.55 5.21
N HIS A 119 3.41 10.33 5.29
CA HIS A 119 4.38 10.22 6.39
C HIS A 119 3.77 10.54 7.76
N LEU A 120 2.89 11.55 7.85
CA LEU A 120 2.20 11.90 9.09
C LEU A 120 1.24 10.79 9.54
N LEU A 121 0.48 10.22 8.60
CA LEU A 121 -0.58 9.27 8.92
C LEU A 121 -0.04 7.87 9.16
N PHE A 122 0.94 7.43 8.36
CA PHE A 122 1.38 6.03 8.32
C PHE A 122 2.85 5.82 8.68
N GLY A 123 3.62 6.89 8.86
CA GLY A 123 5.07 6.82 9.07
C GLY A 123 5.86 6.81 7.76
N SER A 124 7.18 6.71 7.88
CA SER A 124 8.13 6.73 6.75
C SER A 124 9.02 5.49 6.67
N ASP A 125 8.88 4.55 7.61
CA ASP A 125 9.69 3.35 7.67
C ASP A 125 9.25 2.33 6.60
N LYS A 126 10.19 1.87 5.79
CA LYS A 126 9.94 0.79 4.82
C LYS A 126 9.76 -0.54 5.55
N PHE A 127 8.62 -1.19 5.33
CA PHE A 127 8.28 -2.48 5.96
C PHE A 127 9.18 -3.63 5.54
N LEU A 128 9.62 -3.63 4.28
CA LEU A 128 10.48 -4.67 3.73
C LEU A 128 11.74 -4.01 3.18
N GLN A 129 12.90 -4.38 3.73
CA GLN A 129 14.19 -4.11 3.12
C GLN A 129 14.51 -5.29 2.21
N ILE A 130 13.93 -5.32 1.01
CA ILE A 130 14.23 -6.39 0.07
C ILE A 130 15.43 -6.00 -0.77
N THR A 131 16.59 -6.55 -0.45
CA THR A 131 17.71 -6.65 -1.38
C THR A 131 17.54 -7.96 -2.13
N LEU A 132 17.12 -7.89 -3.40
CA LEU A 132 17.40 -9.01 -4.30
C LEU A 132 18.93 -9.13 -4.33
N ASN A 133 19.46 -10.27 -3.86
CA ASN A 133 20.88 -10.54 -4.00
C ASN A 133 21.16 -10.65 -5.51
N ASP A 134 21.68 -9.58 -6.11
CA ASP A 134 22.34 -9.67 -7.40
C ASP A 134 23.47 -10.70 -7.23
N LYS A 135 23.36 -11.81 -7.98
CA LYS A 135 24.42 -12.81 -8.07
C LYS A 135 25.66 -12.25 -8.75
#